data_AF-A0A518CJ14-F1
#
_entry.id   AF-A0A518CJ14-F1
#
_cell.length_a   1.000
_cell.length_b   1.000
_cell.length_c   1.000
_cell.angle_alpha   90.00
_cell.angle_beta   90.00
_cell.angle_gamma   90.00
#
_symmetry.space_group_name_H-M   'P 1'
#
loop_
_entity.id
_entity.type
_entity.pdbx_description
1 polymer ?
#
loop_
_entity_poly.entity_id
_entity_poly.type
_entity_poly.pdbx_seq_one_letter_code
_entity_poly.pdbx_strand_id
1 'polypeptide(L)'
;MGIFLRVSSFVSLLILLFSFATYQSPEKSFNEFLTSEDLPEDMIMDPLILCGEPVVPIVLSHIGDKELSRRFAAIQFLGNGRYSAALPILREILNDNEELSEYRAVALDSIFLIDKSSGKELAKEYAPLDDELGLISKHIEARGQSYFTERTYWQALTRYHE
;
A
#
# COMPACT_ATOMS: atom_id res chain seq x y z
N MET A 1 -48.12 -2.41 -7.84
CA MET A 1 -46.78 -3.06 -7.78
C MET A 1 -45.92 -2.51 -8.92
N GLY A 2 -45.37 -1.29 -8.79
CA GLY A 2 -44.70 -0.62 -9.92
C GLY A 2 -43.80 0.59 -9.59
N ILE A 3 -43.69 0.96 -8.31
CA ILE A 3 -42.84 2.08 -7.87
C ILE A 3 -41.45 1.58 -7.41
N PHE A 4 -41.37 0.39 -6.82
CA PHE A 4 -40.12 -0.21 -6.33
C PHE A 4 -39.11 -0.58 -7.44
N LEU A 5 -39.56 -0.89 -8.67
CA LEU A 5 -38.64 -1.23 -9.78
C LEU A 5 -37.91 0.00 -10.39
N ARG A 6 -38.48 1.21 -10.30
CA ARG A 6 -37.91 2.40 -10.96
C ARG A 6 -36.77 3.05 -10.18
N VAL A 7 -36.82 2.98 -8.85
CA VAL A 7 -35.77 3.55 -7.98
C VAL A 7 -34.48 2.72 -8.06
N SER A 8 -34.59 1.39 -8.16
CA SER A 8 -33.43 0.50 -8.30
C SER A 8 -32.64 0.76 -9.58
N SER A 9 -33.31 1.04 -10.70
CA SER A 9 -32.65 1.26 -12.00
C SER A 9 -31.88 2.58 -12.04
N PHE A 10 -32.37 3.62 -11.35
CA PHE A 10 -31.70 4.93 -11.27
C PHE A 10 -30.47 4.89 -10.36
N VAL A 11 -30.55 4.18 -9.23
CA VAL A 11 -29.41 3.97 -8.32
C VAL A 11 -28.33 3.11 -8.99
N SER A 12 -28.70 2.03 -9.69
CA SER A 12 -27.73 1.22 -10.43
C SER A 12 -27.09 1.99 -11.60
N LEU A 13 -27.84 2.87 -12.27
CA LEU A 13 -27.31 3.73 -13.33
C LEU A 13 -26.36 4.79 -12.75
N LEU A 14 -26.68 5.39 -11.60
CA LEU A 14 -25.79 6.31 -10.90
C LEU A 14 -24.51 5.61 -10.41
N ILE A 15 -24.61 4.40 -9.87
CA ILE A 15 -23.44 3.57 -9.49
C ILE A 15 -22.60 3.27 -10.73
N LEU A 16 -23.20 2.86 -11.85
CA LEU A 16 -22.48 2.60 -13.10
C LEU A 16 -21.81 3.86 -13.65
N LEU A 17 -22.53 4.98 -13.74
CA LEU A 17 -21.99 6.24 -14.23
C LEU A 17 -20.87 6.78 -13.33
N PHE A 18 -21.00 6.60 -12.01
CA PHE A 18 -19.96 6.96 -11.06
C PHE A 18 -18.73 6.06 -11.21
N SER A 19 -18.93 4.74 -11.33
CA SER A 19 -17.85 3.78 -11.57
C SER A 19 -17.07 4.07 -12.86
N PHE A 20 -17.73 4.51 -13.94
CA PHE A 20 -17.04 4.91 -15.16
C PHE A 20 -16.34 6.28 -15.06
N ALA A 21 -16.89 7.23 -14.29
CA ALA A 21 -16.31 8.56 -14.14
C ALA A 21 -15.00 8.57 -13.34
N THR A 22 -14.79 7.57 -12.47
CA THR A 22 -13.60 7.46 -11.61
C THR A 22 -12.67 6.30 -11.97
N TYR A 23 -13.03 5.45 -12.95
CA TYR A 23 -12.17 4.34 -13.36
C TYR A 23 -10.90 4.86 -14.05
N GLN A 24 -9.78 4.78 -13.34
CA GLN A 24 -8.46 4.86 -13.94
C GLN A 24 -7.96 3.45 -14.24
N SER A 25 -7.35 3.24 -15.41
CA SER A 25 -6.70 1.94 -15.69
C SER A 25 -5.53 1.72 -14.73
N PRO A 26 -5.17 0.45 -14.44
CA PRO A 26 -3.98 0.12 -13.65
C PRO A 26 -2.72 0.85 -14.13
N GLU A 27 -2.49 0.88 -15.45
CA GLU A 27 -1.31 1.52 -16.06
C GLU A 27 -1.34 3.03 -15.87
N LYS A 28 -2.51 3.66 -16.06
CA LYS A 28 -2.66 5.10 -15.84
C LYS A 28 -2.40 5.45 -14.38
N SER A 29 -2.95 4.68 -13.46
CA SER A 29 -2.81 4.90 -12.01
C SER A 29 -1.35 4.73 -11.57
N PHE A 30 -0.67 3.71 -12.10
CA PHE A 30 0.75 3.50 -11.84
C PHE A 30 1.62 4.63 -12.43
N ASN A 31 1.33 5.08 -13.66
CA ASN A 31 2.03 6.20 -14.25
C ASN A 31 1.82 7.51 -13.48
N GLU A 32 0.59 7.78 -13.02
CA GLU A 32 0.29 8.94 -12.17
C GLU A 32 1.06 8.86 -10.86
N PHE A 33 1.12 7.68 -10.22
CA PHE A 33 1.96 7.44 -9.04
C PHE A 33 3.42 7.79 -9.29
N LEU A 34 4.02 7.34 -10.41
CA LEU A 34 5.43 7.63 -10.71
C LEU A 34 5.68 9.11 -10.97
N THR A 35 4.76 9.78 -11.68
CA THR A 35 4.98 11.11 -12.26
C THR A 35 4.40 12.27 -11.47
N SER A 36 3.61 12.03 -10.43
CA SER A 36 2.99 13.12 -9.65
C SER A 36 4.04 13.95 -8.89
N GLU A 37 4.19 15.22 -9.28
CA GLU A 37 5.11 16.17 -8.63
C GLU A 37 4.42 16.93 -7.49
N ASP A 38 5.21 17.46 -6.55
CA ASP A 38 4.76 18.35 -5.45
C ASP A 38 3.65 17.81 -4.53
N LEU A 39 3.52 16.48 -4.43
CA LEU A 39 2.64 15.85 -3.45
C LEU A 39 3.31 15.76 -2.07
N PRO A 40 2.57 16.03 -0.98
CA PRO A 40 2.98 15.59 0.35
C PRO A 40 3.25 14.09 0.38
N GLU A 41 4.17 13.65 1.24
CA GLU A 41 4.69 12.28 1.25
C GLU A 41 3.59 11.22 1.42
N ASP A 42 2.64 11.47 2.31
CA ASP A 42 1.52 10.56 2.54
C ASP A 42 0.58 10.48 1.33
N MET A 43 0.45 11.52 0.51
CA MET A 43 -0.40 11.55 -0.69
C MET A 43 0.22 10.81 -1.87
N ILE A 44 1.51 10.48 -1.83
CA ILE A 44 2.21 9.84 -2.96
C ILE A 44 1.50 8.57 -3.43
N MET A 45 0.95 7.78 -2.51
CA MET A 45 0.28 6.51 -2.83
C MET A 45 -1.15 6.67 -3.35
N ASP A 46 -1.73 7.88 -3.38
CA ASP A 46 -3.14 8.10 -3.72
C ASP A 46 -3.58 7.48 -5.04
N PRO A 47 -2.83 7.62 -6.15
CA PRO A 47 -3.24 6.99 -7.41
C PRO A 47 -3.35 5.47 -7.29
N LEU A 48 -2.45 4.83 -6.54
CA LEU A 48 -2.47 3.39 -6.32
C LEU A 48 -3.65 2.99 -5.42
N ILE A 49 -3.89 3.73 -4.33
CA ILE A 49 -4.99 3.49 -3.39
C ILE A 49 -6.35 3.63 -4.08
N LEU A 50 -6.51 4.64 -4.93
CA LEU A 50 -7.74 4.88 -5.68
C LEU A 50 -8.00 3.80 -6.74
N CYS A 51 -6.94 3.23 -7.33
CA CYS A 51 -7.05 2.10 -8.25
C CYS A 51 -7.35 0.79 -7.51
N GLY A 52 -6.67 0.54 -6.39
CA GLY A 52 -6.84 -0.63 -5.54
C GLY A 52 -6.19 -1.90 -6.09
N GLU A 53 -6.84 -3.05 -5.89
CA GLU A 53 -6.31 -4.37 -6.28
C GLU A 53 -5.89 -4.49 -7.77
N PRO A 54 -6.59 -3.90 -8.75
CA PRO A 54 -6.20 -3.98 -10.16
C PRO A 54 -4.78 -3.48 -10.50
N VAL A 55 -4.20 -2.55 -9.73
CA VAL A 55 -2.82 -2.06 -9.99
C VAL A 55 -1.73 -2.93 -9.36
N VAL A 56 -2.11 -3.85 -8.45
CA VAL A 56 -1.16 -4.69 -7.69
C VAL A 56 -0.20 -5.48 -8.59
N PRO A 57 -0.63 -6.16 -9.67
CA PRO A 57 0.30 -6.90 -10.52
C PRO A 57 1.38 -6.01 -11.16
N ILE A 58 1.04 -4.78 -11.54
CA ILE A 58 1.99 -3.81 -12.11
C ILE A 58 2.97 -3.36 -11.03
N VAL A 59 2.49 -3.06 -9.83
CA VAL A 59 3.37 -2.67 -8.72
C VAL A 59 4.37 -3.80 -8.43
N LEU A 60 3.88 -5.04 -8.28
CA LEU A 60 4.72 -6.21 -8.00
C LEU A 60 5.80 -6.45 -9.06
N SER A 61 5.53 -6.16 -10.34
CA SER A 61 6.53 -6.34 -11.39
C SER A 61 7.65 -5.30 -11.38
N HIS A 62 7.52 -4.22 -10.60
CA HIS A 62 8.49 -3.12 -10.55
C HIS A 62 9.20 -2.99 -9.21
N ILE A 63 8.62 -3.43 -8.07
CA ILE A 63 9.24 -3.21 -6.75
C ILE A 63 10.56 -3.97 -6.53
N GLY A 64 10.91 -4.91 -7.40
CA GLY A 64 12.23 -5.55 -7.39
C GLY A 64 13.35 -4.66 -7.92
N ASP A 65 13.02 -3.62 -8.69
CA ASP A 65 13.99 -2.65 -9.21
C ASP A 65 14.41 -1.66 -8.12
N LYS A 66 15.66 -1.76 -7.67
CA LYS A 66 16.22 -0.89 -6.62
C LYS A 66 16.30 0.59 -7.05
N GLU A 67 16.25 0.89 -8.35
CA GLU A 67 16.29 2.26 -8.89
C GLU A 67 14.90 2.90 -9.06
N LEU A 68 13.83 2.17 -8.71
CA LEU A 68 12.47 2.69 -8.76
C LEU A 68 12.31 3.87 -7.79
N SER A 69 12.15 5.08 -8.33
CA SER A 69 12.15 6.34 -7.58
C SER A 69 11.19 6.41 -6.38
N ARG A 70 10.06 5.68 -6.44
CA ARG A 70 9.03 5.64 -5.40
C ARG A 70 8.86 4.26 -4.78
N ARG A 71 9.91 3.43 -4.81
CA ARG A 71 9.87 2.05 -4.32
C ARG A 71 9.38 1.95 -2.88
N PHE A 72 9.78 2.88 -2.02
CA PHE A 72 9.35 2.93 -0.64
C PHE A 72 7.82 3.06 -0.51
N ALA A 73 7.24 4.04 -1.19
CA ALA A 73 5.79 4.25 -1.25
C ALA A 73 5.06 3.08 -1.93
N ALA A 74 5.66 2.45 -2.94
CA ALA A 74 5.10 1.26 -3.57
C ALA A 74 5.00 0.08 -2.58
N ILE A 75 6.03 -0.13 -1.75
CA ILE A 75 6.02 -1.16 -0.70
C ILE A 75 4.95 -0.83 0.36
N GLN A 76 4.89 0.42 0.84
CA GLN A 76 3.87 0.86 1.78
C GLN A 76 2.45 0.63 1.24
N PHE A 77 2.21 0.92 -0.05
CA PHE A 77 0.91 0.68 -0.68
C PHE A 77 0.50 -0.78 -0.57
N LEU A 78 1.44 -1.71 -0.77
CA LEU A 78 1.18 -3.14 -0.68
C LEU A 78 0.76 -3.57 0.73
N GLY A 79 1.46 -3.05 1.75
CA GLY A 79 1.12 -3.26 3.16
C GLY A 79 -0.23 -2.64 3.54
N ASN A 80 -0.42 -1.37 3.19
CA ASN A 80 -1.63 -0.59 3.46
C ASN A 80 -2.88 -1.25 2.88
N GLY A 81 -2.80 -1.74 1.64
CA GLY A 81 -3.88 -2.47 0.98
C GLY A 81 -4.05 -3.93 1.41
N ARG A 82 -3.17 -4.45 2.29
CA ARG A 82 -3.19 -5.83 2.78
C ARG A 82 -3.12 -6.88 1.66
N TYR A 83 -2.40 -6.58 0.58
CA TYR A 83 -2.35 -7.47 -0.59
C TYR A 83 -1.44 -8.67 -0.33
N SER A 84 -2.03 -9.81 0.03
CA SER A 84 -1.30 -11.05 0.36
C SER A 84 -0.39 -11.57 -0.76
N ALA A 85 -0.70 -11.24 -2.02
CA ALA A 85 0.14 -11.55 -3.17
C ALA A 85 1.55 -10.92 -3.07
N ALA A 86 1.73 -9.87 -2.26
CA ALA A 86 3.02 -9.22 -2.04
C ALA A 86 3.94 -9.97 -1.07
N LEU A 87 3.44 -10.90 -0.26
CA LEU A 87 4.24 -11.55 0.79
C LEU A 87 5.55 -12.19 0.27
N PRO A 88 5.59 -12.90 -0.88
CA PRO A 88 6.84 -13.48 -1.36
C PRO A 88 7.94 -12.44 -1.62
N ILE A 89 7.62 -11.37 -2.35
CA ILE A 89 8.59 -10.33 -2.71
C ILE A 89 8.94 -9.43 -1.53
N LEU A 90 8.01 -9.17 -0.61
CA LEU A 90 8.31 -8.45 0.63
C LEU A 90 9.29 -9.24 1.52
N ARG A 91 9.16 -10.57 1.57
CA ARG A 91 10.12 -11.43 2.27
C ARG A 91 11.48 -11.45 1.58
N GLU A 92 11.53 -11.39 0.26
CA GLU A 92 12.78 -11.27 -0.49
C GLU A 92 13.50 -9.97 -0.12
N ILE A 93 12.80 -8.83 -0.17
CA ILE A 93 13.34 -7.51 0.21
C ILE A 93 13.82 -7.52 1.66
N LEU A 94 13.02 -8.04 2.60
CA LEU A 94 13.38 -8.11 4.03
C LEU A 94 14.67 -8.92 4.30
N ASN A 95 14.87 -10.01 3.54
CA ASN A 95 16.00 -10.92 3.73
C ASN A 95 17.24 -10.57 2.91
N ASP A 96 17.15 -9.59 2.00
CA ASP A 96 18.30 -9.12 1.24
C ASP A 96 19.23 -8.29 2.14
N ASN A 97 20.42 -8.82 2.42
CA ASN A 97 21.43 -8.14 3.26
C ASN A 97 22.14 -7.00 2.52
N GLU A 98 22.02 -6.93 1.20
CA GLU A 98 22.52 -5.80 0.40
C GLU A 98 21.44 -4.72 0.19
N GLU A 99 20.23 -4.95 0.68
CA GLU A 99 19.16 -3.96 0.69
C GLU A 99 19.36 -2.95 1.81
N LEU A 100 19.02 -1.69 1.55
CA LEU A 100 19.10 -0.66 2.59
C LEU A 100 18.12 -0.98 3.72
N SER A 101 18.54 -0.73 4.96
CA SER A 101 17.75 -1.07 6.14
C SER A 101 16.37 -0.41 6.14
N GLU A 102 16.22 0.79 5.56
CA GLU A 102 14.93 1.48 5.37
C GLU A 102 13.93 0.67 4.52
N TYR A 103 14.37 0.07 3.40
CA TYR A 103 13.53 -0.74 2.53
C TYR A 103 13.16 -2.07 3.19
N ARG A 104 14.11 -2.66 3.93
CA ARG A 104 13.84 -3.87 4.73
C ARG A 104 12.84 -3.59 5.84
N ALA A 105 12.96 -2.43 6.50
CA ALA A 105 12.08 -2.02 7.59
C ALA A 105 10.64 -1.79 7.11
N VAL A 106 10.45 -1.10 5.98
CA VAL A 106 9.11 -0.92 5.39
C VAL A 106 8.52 -2.22 4.84
N ALA A 107 9.37 -3.15 4.36
CA ALA A 107 8.92 -4.49 3.98
C ALA A 107 8.43 -5.28 5.21
N LEU A 108 9.14 -5.23 6.34
CA LEU A 108 8.69 -5.83 7.60
C LEU A 108 7.35 -5.26 8.06
N ASP A 109 7.21 -3.94 8.06
CA ASP A 109 5.96 -3.29 8.48
C ASP A 109 4.79 -3.66 7.56
N SER A 110 5.05 -3.73 6.25
CA SER A 110 4.07 -4.17 5.26
C SER A 110 3.67 -5.64 5.45
N ILE A 111 4.63 -6.52 5.74
CA ILE A 111 4.34 -7.92 6.11
C ILE A 111 3.50 -7.97 7.38
N PHE A 112 3.80 -7.16 8.40
CA PHE A 112 3.00 -7.09 9.62
C PHE A 112 1.57 -6.62 9.36
N LEU A 113 1.37 -5.65 8.48
CA LEU A 113 0.04 -5.22 8.07
C LEU A 113 -0.74 -6.38 7.43
N ILE A 114 -0.14 -7.05 6.45
CA ILE A 114 -0.76 -8.17 5.70
C ILE A 114 -1.01 -9.39 6.58
N ASP A 115 0.00 -9.82 7.34
CA ASP A 115 -0.01 -10.96 8.25
C ASP A 115 0.63 -10.57 9.60
N LYS A 116 -0.23 -10.17 10.53
CA LYS A 116 0.18 -9.73 11.87
C LYS A 116 0.93 -10.81 12.66
N SER A 117 0.63 -12.08 12.44
CA SER A 117 1.30 -13.15 13.18
C SER A 117 2.73 -13.28 12.70
N SER A 118 2.91 -13.45 11.39
CA SER A 118 4.25 -13.59 10.80
C SER A 118 5.08 -12.32 10.97
N GLY A 119 4.49 -11.13 10.80
CA GLY A 119 5.22 -9.87 11.01
C GLY A 119 5.71 -9.69 12.45
N LYS A 120 4.94 -10.14 13.46
CA LYS A 120 5.39 -10.11 14.86
C LYS A 120 6.52 -11.09 15.14
N GLU A 121 6.51 -12.26 14.49
CA GLU A 121 7.60 -13.23 14.61
C GLU A 121 8.89 -12.68 13.99
N LEU A 122 8.79 -12.10 12.79
CA LEU A 122 9.93 -11.46 12.12
C LEU A 122 10.45 -10.25 12.90
N ALA A 123 9.56 -9.44 13.49
CA ALA A 123 9.97 -8.32 14.32
C ALA A 123 10.87 -8.78 15.49
N LYS A 124 10.54 -9.90 16.14
CA LYS A 124 11.40 -10.50 17.19
C LYS A 124 12.76 -10.92 16.70
N GLU A 125 12.84 -11.41 15.47
CA GLU A 125 14.09 -11.83 14.85
C GLU A 125 15.03 -10.65 14.61
N TYR A 126 14.48 -9.52 14.11
CA TYR A 126 15.28 -8.36 13.71
C TYR A 126 15.42 -7.28 14.80
N ALA A 127 14.68 -7.35 15.90
CA ALA A 127 14.78 -6.40 17.01
C ALA A 127 16.18 -6.23 17.63
N PRO A 128 17.11 -7.21 17.62
CA PRO A 128 18.46 -6.98 18.10
C PRO A 128 19.30 -6.02 17.25
N LEU A 129 18.89 -5.71 16.02
CA LEU A 129 19.62 -4.79 15.13
C LEU A 129 19.59 -3.35 15.65
N ASP A 130 20.62 -2.58 15.30
CA ASP A 130 20.81 -1.18 15.68
C ASP A 130 20.66 -0.22 14.47
N ASP A 131 19.81 -0.61 13.53
CA ASP A 131 19.47 0.15 12.33
C ASP A 131 17.94 0.39 12.24
N GLU A 132 17.47 0.95 11.13
CA GLU A 132 16.05 1.26 10.89
C GLU A 132 15.16 0.01 11.02
N LEU A 133 15.64 -1.15 10.53
CA LEU A 133 14.92 -2.41 10.64
C LEU A 133 14.78 -2.83 12.10
N GLY A 134 15.85 -2.70 12.90
CA GLY A 134 15.81 -2.93 14.34
C GLY A 134 14.88 -1.96 15.08
N LEU A 135 14.83 -0.69 14.68
CA LEU A 135 13.93 0.32 15.24
C LEU A 135 12.46 -0.04 15.01
N ILE A 136 12.07 -0.33 13.75
CA ILE A 136 10.69 -0.70 13.41
C ILE A 136 10.29 -2.03 14.05
N SER A 137 11.21 -2.99 14.11
CA SER A 137 11.00 -4.27 14.80
C SER A 137 10.62 -4.08 16.28
N LYS A 138 11.38 -3.26 17.02
CA LYS A 138 11.09 -2.93 18.43
C LYS A 138 9.74 -2.24 18.58
N HIS A 139 9.36 -1.36 17.65
CA HIS A 139 8.06 -0.71 17.65
C HIS A 139 6.91 -1.71 17.48
N ILE A 140 6.99 -2.59 16.48
CA ILE A 140 5.99 -3.63 16.21
C ILE A 140 5.85 -4.56 17.43
N GLU A 141 6.95 -4.96 18.05
CA GLU A 141 6.92 -5.77 19.27
C GLU A 141 6.27 -5.06 20.46
N ALA A 142 6.68 -3.83 20.73
CA ALA A 142 6.25 -3.10 21.92
C ALA A 142 4.80 -2.60 21.80
N ARG A 143 4.38 -2.18 20.59
CA ARG A 143 3.09 -1.54 20.36
C ARG A 143 2.06 -2.49 19.73
N GLY A 144 2.51 -3.51 19.01
CA GLY A 144 1.62 -4.37 18.22
C GLY A 144 0.88 -3.60 17.12
N GLN A 145 1.51 -2.55 16.60
CA GLN A 145 0.96 -1.61 15.62
C GLN A 145 2.01 -1.35 14.52
N SER A 146 1.54 -0.95 13.34
CA SER A 146 2.44 -0.51 12.27
C SER A 146 3.16 0.77 12.70
N TYR A 147 4.38 0.93 12.21
CA TYR A 147 5.19 2.14 12.39
C TYR A 147 4.71 3.27 11.49
N PHE A 148 4.28 2.94 10.26
CA PHE A 148 3.81 3.91 9.29
C PHE A 148 2.32 4.18 9.44
N THR A 149 1.88 5.37 9.05
CA THR A 149 0.46 5.72 9.07
C THR A 149 -0.24 5.07 7.87
N GLU A 150 -1.29 4.28 8.14
CA GLU A 150 -2.15 3.73 7.11
C GLU A 150 -2.94 4.86 6.44
N ARG A 151 -3.01 4.84 5.10
CA ARG A 151 -3.73 5.81 4.29
C ARG A 151 -5.00 5.20 3.72
N THR A 152 -6.14 5.77 4.09
CA THR A 152 -7.45 5.23 3.70
C THR A 152 -7.88 5.69 2.31
N TYR A 153 -8.76 4.90 1.68
CA TYR A 153 -9.42 5.28 0.42
C TYR A 153 -10.11 6.65 0.51
N TRP A 154 -10.76 6.96 1.65
CA TRP A 154 -11.44 8.24 1.82
C TRP A 154 -10.48 9.43 1.89
N GLN A 155 -9.34 9.28 2.56
CA GLN A 155 -8.30 10.32 2.58
C GLN A 155 -7.75 10.55 1.17
N ALA A 156 -7.46 9.48 0.43
CA ALA A 156 -7.02 9.56 -0.96
C ALA A 156 -8.06 10.24 -1.87
N LEU A 157 -9.33 9.85 -1.74
CA LEU A 157 -10.43 10.39 -2.56
C LEU A 157 -10.68 11.87 -2.29
N THR A 158 -10.59 12.29 -1.03
CA THR A 158 -10.86 13.67 -0.60
C THR A 158 -9.63 14.57 -0.62
N ARG A 159 -8.45 13.99 -0.91
CA ARG A 159 -7.15 14.68 -0.81
C ARG A 159 -6.92 15.28 0.58
N TYR A 160 -7.44 14.64 1.62
CA TYR A 160 -7.17 15.04 2.99
C TYR A 160 -5.72 14.67 3.33
N HIS A 161 -5.04 15.62 3.96
CA HIS A 161 -3.66 15.55 4.47
C HIS A 161 -3.60 16.34 5.77
N GLU A 162 -2.77 15.89 6.74
CA GLU A 162 -2.60 16.51 8.06
C GLU A 162 -1.32 17.34 8.16
#